data_AF-A0A0N4U508-F1
#
_entry.id   AF-A0A0N4U508-F1
#
_cell.length_a   1.000
_cell.length_b   1.000
_cell.length_c   1.000
_cell.angle_alpha   90.00
_cell.angle_beta   90.00
_cell.angle_gamma   90.00
#
_symmetry.space_group_name_H-M   'P 1'
#
loop_
_entity.id
_entity.type
_entity.pdbx_description
1 polymer ?
#
loop_
_entity_poly.entity_id
_entity_poly.type
_entity_poly.pdbx_seq_one_letter_code
_entity_poly.pdbx_strand_id
1 'polypeptide(L)'
;MCAVSAINSESKDFPLRFAYSLICKLERPESSAFHYYECCGTLYNECCFRLQTWLIIVLAVIGVLIIASIVISLVKCIFCCN
;
A
#
# COMPACT_ATOMS: atom_id res chain seq x y z
N MET A 1 5.73 -11.93 10.87
CA MET A 1 5.30 -10.83 9.97
C MET A 1 5.38 -11.33 8.53
N CYS A 2 4.42 -12.16 8.10
CA CYS A 2 4.42 -12.90 6.83
C CYS A 2 5.80 -13.32 6.31
N ALA A 3 6.57 -13.89 7.24
CA ALA A 3 7.75 -14.68 6.98
C ALA A 3 7.41 -16.16 7.23
N VAL A 4 6.13 -16.54 7.12
CA VAL A 4 5.74 -17.95 7.05
C VAL A 4 5.95 -18.40 5.61
N SER A 5 7.23 -18.64 5.35
CA SER A 5 7.65 -19.80 4.59
C SER A 5 7.28 -19.76 3.10
N ALA A 6 8.23 -19.23 2.33
CA ALA A 6 8.59 -19.78 1.02
C ALA A 6 9.03 -21.26 1.15
N ILE A 7 8.18 -22.14 1.71
CA ILE A 7 8.39 -23.59 1.63
C ILE A 7 8.07 -24.03 0.21
N ASN A 8 9.15 -24.22 -0.54
CA ASN A 8 9.31 -24.85 -1.86
C ASN A 8 8.24 -24.63 -2.93
N SER A 9 8.66 -23.88 -3.94
CA SER A 9 8.08 -23.59 -5.25
C SER A 9 7.91 -24.83 -6.18
N GLU A 10 7.63 -26.02 -5.67
CA GLU A 10 7.29 -27.19 -6.51
C GLU A 10 5.99 -27.91 -6.12
N SER A 11 5.13 -27.28 -5.32
CA SER A 11 3.81 -27.85 -5.04
C SER A 11 2.82 -27.41 -6.13
N LYS A 12 2.59 -28.26 -7.14
CA LYS A 12 1.51 -28.11 -8.14
C LYS A 12 0.10 -28.40 -7.60
N ASP A 13 -0.11 -28.27 -6.30
CA ASP A 13 -1.42 -28.49 -5.68
C ASP A 13 -2.17 -27.17 -5.48
N PHE A 14 -3.18 -26.94 -6.32
CA PHE A 14 -4.18 -25.89 -6.17
C PHE A 14 -4.77 -25.76 -4.74
N PRO A 15 -5.08 -26.84 -3.98
CA PRO A 15 -5.60 -26.70 -2.62
C PRO A 15 -4.60 -26.09 -1.64
N LEU A 16 -3.31 -26.41 -1.75
CA LEU A 16 -2.26 -25.74 -0.98
C LEU A 16 -2.19 -24.25 -1.32
N ARG A 17 -2.53 -23.89 -2.57
CA ARG A 17 -2.61 -22.49 -2.95
C ARG A 17 -3.70 -21.71 -2.22
N PHE A 18 -4.89 -22.27 -2.22
CA PHE A 18 -6.02 -21.67 -1.54
C PHE A 18 -5.78 -21.58 -0.02
N ALA A 19 -5.19 -22.65 0.55
CA ALA A 19 -4.78 -22.68 1.95
C ALA A 19 -3.73 -21.60 2.27
N TYR A 20 -2.71 -21.37 1.43
CA TYR A 20 -1.75 -20.28 1.69
C TYR A 20 -2.44 -18.91 1.66
N SER A 21 -3.40 -18.72 0.74
CA SER A 21 -4.08 -17.43 0.61
C SER A 21 -4.92 -17.14 1.85
N LEU A 22 -5.49 -18.19 2.45
CA LEU A 22 -6.21 -18.12 3.72
C LEU A 22 -5.27 -17.82 4.88
N ILE A 23 -4.13 -18.52 5.03
CA ILE A 23 -3.17 -18.24 6.12
C ILE A 23 -2.53 -16.84 5.99
N CYS A 24 -2.24 -16.37 4.77
CA CYS A 24 -1.78 -15.01 4.49
C CYS A 24 -2.75 -13.96 5.04
N LYS A 25 -4.05 -14.28 5.02
CA LYS A 25 -5.11 -13.41 5.53
C LYS A 25 -5.31 -13.58 7.04
N LEU A 26 -5.13 -14.79 7.55
CA LEU A 26 -5.36 -15.16 8.95
C LEU A 26 -4.22 -14.72 9.89
N GLU A 27 -2.95 -14.84 9.47
CA GLU A 27 -1.81 -14.51 10.35
C GLU A 27 -1.59 -13.01 10.53
N ARG A 28 -2.21 -12.18 9.67
CA ARG A 28 -1.83 -10.78 9.62
C ARG A 28 -2.58 -9.96 10.65
N PRO A 29 -1.84 -9.18 11.48
CA PRO A 29 -2.47 -8.26 12.38
C PRO A 29 -3.38 -7.33 11.56
N GLU A 30 -4.57 -7.15 12.13
CA GLU A 30 -5.68 -6.34 11.66
C GLU A 30 -5.27 -5.28 10.63
N SER A 31 -5.87 -5.40 9.45
CA SER A 31 -5.87 -4.38 8.39
C SER A 31 -5.96 -3.00 9.04
N SER A 32 -4.83 -2.31 9.16
CA SER A 32 -4.85 -0.96 9.70
C SER A 32 -5.67 -0.11 8.73
N ALA A 33 -6.35 0.91 9.24
CA ALA A 33 -7.14 1.82 8.41
C ALA A 33 -6.32 2.37 7.22
N PHE A 34 -5.00 2.42 7.35
CA PHE A 34 -4.13 2.93 6.31
C PHE A 34 -3.66 1.90 5.29
N HIS A 35 -3.44 0.66 5.73
CA HIS A 35 -2.73 -0.32 4.93
C HIS A 35 -3.21 -1.72 5.22
N TYR A 36 -3.49 -2.44 4.15
CA TYR A 36 -3.74 -3.86 4.16
C TYR A 36 -2.68 -4.48 3.27
N TYR A 37 -2.10 -5.60 3.66
CA TYR A 37 -1.25 -6.33 2.72
C TYR A 37 -2.11 -7.34 1.94
N GLU A 38 -1.62 -7.72 0.78
CA GLU A 38 -2.15 -8.78 -0.07
C GLU A 38 -1.00 -9.74 -0.36
N CYS A 39 -1.28 -11.02 -0.59
CA CYS A 39 -0.28 -11.92 -1.15
C CYS A 39 -0.20 -11.70 -2.66
N CYS A 40 1.02 -11.54 -3.16
CA CYS A 40 1.41 -11.07 -4.49
C CYS A 40 2.51 -11.95 -5.08
N GLY A 41 2.76 -11.77 -6.38
CA GLY A 41 3.74 -12.55 -7.13
C GLY A 41 3.08 -13.72 -7.87
N THR A 42 3.78 -14.26 -8.87
CA THR A 42 3.31 -15.38 -9.70
C THR A 42 2.95 -16.62 -8.87
N LEU A 43 3.60 -16.77 -7.70
CA LEU A 43 3.38 -17.85 -6.75
C LEU A 43 2.81 -17.41 -5.41
N TYR A 44 2.35 -16.17 -5.28
CA TYR A 44 1.87 -15.60 -4.00
C TYR A 44 2.90 -15.72 -2.86
N ASN A 45 4.17 -15.75 -3.24
CA ASN A 45 5.35 -15.87 -2.41
C ASN A 45 5.79 -14.53 -1.80
N GLU A 46 5.12 -13.43 -2.17
CA GLU A 46 5.47 -12.08 -1.73
C GLU A 46 4.30 -11.44 -1.00
N CYS A 47 4.60 -10.65 0.03
CA CYS A 47 3.60 -9.78 0.66
C CYS A 47 3.65 -8.40 0.02
N CYS A 48 2.65 -8.06 -0.79
CA CYS A 48 2.46 -6.70 -1.27
C CYS A 48 1.75 -5.87 -0.22
N PHE A 49 2.38 -4.79 0.19
CA PHE A 49 1.69 -3.71 0.84
C PHE A 49 0.75 -2.98 -0.13
N ARG A 50 -0.53 -2.85 0.23
CA ARG A 50 -1.53 -2.18 -0.61
C ARG A 50 -2.16 -1.04 0.19
N LEU A 51 -2.12 0.14 -0.39
CA LEU A 51 -2.79 1.32 0.16
C LEU A 51 -4.26 1.24 -0.18
N GLN A 52 -5.11 1.66 0.76
CA GLN A 52 -6.52 1.84 0.45
C GLN A 52 -6.69 2.95 -0.59
N THR A 53 -7.61 2.76 -1.54
CA THR A 53 -7.85 3.72 -2.63
C THR A 53 -8.17 5.12 -2.11
N TRP A 54 -8.90 5.22 -0.99
CA TRP A 54 -9.24 6.51 -0.38
C TRP A 54 -8.01 7.28 0.08
N LEU A 55 -6.93 6.62 0.52
CA LEU A 55 -5.69 7.29 0.92
C LEU A 55 -4.95 7.90 -0.25
N ILE A 56 -4.93 7.19 -1.37
CA ILE A 56 -4.30 7.69 -2.60
C ILE A 56 -5.01 8.99 -3.02
N ILE A 57 -6.34 9.02 -2.94
CA ILE A 57 -7.15 10.20 -3.24
C ILE A 57 -6.84 11.33 -2.26
N VAL A 58 -6.86 11.07 -0.95
CA VAL A 58 -6.56 12.09 0.08
C VAL A 58 -5.14 12.65 -0.08
N LEU A 59 -4.16 11.79 -0.33
CA LEU A 59 -2.77 12.17 -0.54
C LEU A 59 -2.61 13.05 -1.79
N ALA A 60 -3.31 12.70 -2.88
CA ALA A 60 -3.31 13.51 -4.10
C ALA A 60 -3.90 14.91 -3.85
N VAL A 61 -5.03 15.01 -3.13
CA VAL A 61 -5.64 16.30 -2.79
C VAL A 61 -4.72 17.15 -1.92
N ILE A 62 -4.12 16.56 -0.88
CA ILE A 62 -3.15 17.26 -0.01
C ILE A 62 -1.95 17.75 -0.82
N GLY A 63 -1.41 16.91 -1.73
CA GLY A 63 -0.31 17.30 -2.61
C GLY A 63 -0.64 18.53 -3.46
N VAL A 64 -1.83 18.57 -4.07
CA VAL A 64 -2.28 19.72 -4.85
C VAL A 64 -2.44 20.97 -3.98
N LEU A 65 -3.02 20.84 -2.79
CA LEU A 65 -3.20 21.97 -1.86
C LEU A 65 -1.86 22.54 -1.38
N ILE A 66 -0.87 21.70 -1.11
CA ILE A 66 0.48 22.14 -0.72
C ILE A 66 1.13 22.90 -1.88
N ILE A 67 1.09 22.35 -3.10
CA ILE A 67 1.65 23.02 -4.29
C ILE A 67 0.96 24.37 -4.51
N ALA A 68 -0.37 24.41 -4.47
CA ALA A 68 -1.14 25.65 -4.62
C ALA A 68 -0.77 26.67 -3.54
N SER A 69 -0.65 26.25 -2.28
CA SER A 69 -0.26 27.13 -1.18
C SER A 69 1.15 27.68 -1.36
N ILE A 70 2.12 26.84 -1.77
CA ILE A 70 3.48 27.28 -2.08
C ILE A 70 3.47 28.33 -3.19
N VAL A 71 2.76 28.07 -4.30
CA VAL A 71 2.66 29.02 -5.42
C VAL A 71 2.05 30.34 -4.95
N ILE A 72 0.94 30.30 -4.21
CA ILE A 72 0.29 31.52 -3.68
C ILE A 72 1.24 32.26 -2.73
N SER A 73 1.91 31.57 -1.83
CA SER A 73 2.88 32.16 -0.90
C SER A 73 4.05 32.80 -1.64
N LEU A 74 4.59 32.15 -2.67
CA LEU A 74 5.66 32.71 -3.51
C LEU A 74 5.19 33.92 -4.29
N VAL A 75 4.00 33.87 -4.90
CA VAL A 75 3.41 35.02 -5.61
C VAL A 75 3.18 36.17 -4.65
N LYS A 76 2.57 35.93 -3.48
CA LYS A 76 2.38 36.97 -2.46
C LYS A 76 3.71 37.50 -1.94
N CYS A 77 4.72 36.64 -1.77
CA CYS A 77 6.05 37.08 -1.37
C CYS A 77 6.67 37.97 -2.46
N ILE A 78 6.65 37.58 -3.74
CA ILE A 78 7.21 38.41 -4.82
C ILE A 78 6.45 39.74 -4.98
N PHE A 79 5.12 39.72 -4.90
CA PHE A 79 4.30 40.93 -5.06
C PHE A 79 4.23 41.83 -3.81
N CYS A 80 4.39 41.29 -2.60
CA CYS A 80 4.38 42.08 -1.36
C CYS A 80 5.77 42.36 -0.78
N CYS A 81 6.83 41.74 -1.30
CA CYS A 81 8.22 41.97 -0.85
C CYS A 81 8.98 42.96 -1.75
N ASN A 82 8.27 43.71 -2.58
CA ASN A 82 8.76 44.92 -3.26
C ASN A 82 7.99 46.14 -2.75
#